data_AF-A0A9E6JTH2-F1
#
_entry.id   AF-A0A9E6JTH2-F1
#
_cell.length_a   1.000
_cell.length_b   1.000
_cell.length_c   1.000
_cell.angle_alpha   90.00
_cell.angle_beta   90.00
_cell.angle_gamma   90.00
#
_symmetry.space_group_name_H-M   'P 1'
#
loop_
_entity.id
_entity.type
_entity.pdbx_description
1 polymer ?
#
loop_
_entity_poly.entity_id
_entity_poly.type
_entity_poly.pdbx_seq_one_letter_code
_entity_poly.pdbx_strand_id
1 'polypeptide(L)'
;MNYILFDNPNRSELLPLTFTRPVADIRIGILTIREKWEKFLNAKTSTLTEDYLSNKYPVTKSDQNILINGSVCPNKKIIDLIKKLKSNQ
;
A
#
# COMPACT_ATOMS: atom_id res chain seq x y z
N MET A 1 11.59 8.59 4.91
CA MET A 1 10.22 8.12 5.21
C MET A 1 9.96 6.88 4.39
N ASN A 2 9.73 5.73 5.03
CA ASN A 2 9.38 4.50 4.33
C ASN A 2 7.86 4.33 4.31
N TYR A 3 7.31 3.86 3.20
CA TYR A 3 5.86 3.70 3.02
C TYR A 3 5.53 2.22 2.88
N ILE A 4 4.61 1.75 3.73
CA ILE A 4 4.16 0.36 3.75
C ILE A 4 2.66 0.35 3.46
N LEU A 5 2.28 -0.26 2.34
CA LEU A 5 0.88 -0.48 1.98
C LEU A 5 0.40 -1.75 2.68
N PHE A 6 -0.58 -1.68 3.57
CA PHE A 6 -1.11 -2.88 4.22
C PHE A 6 -2.43 -3.34 3.59
N ASP A 7 -2.65 -4.65 3.54
CA ASP A 7 -3.93 -5.23 3.13
C ASP A 7 -4.94 -5.15 4.28
N ASN A 8 -6.18 -4.77 3.95
CA ASN A 8 -7.30 -4.67 4.90
C ASN A 8 -8.03 -6.03 5.02
N PRO A 9 -8.66 -6.38 6.17
CA PRO A 9 -9.54 -7.55 6.30
C PRO A 9 -10.51 -7.79 5.13
N ASN A 10 -11.03 -6.74 4.49
CA ASN A 10 -11.91 -6.82 3.32
C ASN A 10 -11.24 -7.40 2.06
N ARG A 11 -9.94 -7.72 2.10
CA ARG A 11 -9.22 -8.44 1.05
C ARG A 11 -9.93 -9.70 0.57
N SER A 12 -10.60 -10.41 1.49
CA SER A 12 -11.38 -11.63 1.21
C SER A 12 -12.57 -11.36 0.29
N GLU A 13 -13.15 -10.16 0.34
CA GLU A 13 -14.25 -9.72 -0.53
C GLU A 13 -13.79 -9.53 -1.99
N LEU A 14 -12.48 -9.38 -2.21
CA LEU A 14 -11.87 -9.19 -3.53
C LEU A 14 -11.31 -10.49 -4.13
N LEU A 15 -11.58 -11.64 -3.51
CA LEU A 15 -11.27 -12.92 -4.14
C LEU A 15 -12.10 -13.08 -5.43
N PRO A 16 -11.51 -13.66 -6.50
CA PRO A 16 -10.23 -14.37 -6.53
C PRO A 16 -9.01 -13.49 -6.84
N LEU A 17 -9.17 -12.19 -7.03
CA LEU A 17 -8.09 -11.31 -7.51
C LEU A 17 -6.92 -11.22 -6.54
N THR A 18 -7.23 -11.28 -5.24
CA THR A 18 -6.25 -11.18 -4.15
C THR A 18 -5.59 -12.52 -3.82
N PHE A 19 -6.00 -13.66 -4.41
CA PHE A 19 -5.40 -14.96 -4.08
C PHE A 19 -3.89 -14.98 -4.26
N THR A 20 -3.36 -14.35 -5.33
CA THR A 20 -1.95 -14.46 -5.73
C THR A 20 -1.16 -13.15 -5.63
N ARG A 21 -1.80 -12.07 -5.17
CA ARG A 21 -1.19 -10.74 -5.08
C ARG A 21 -1.88 -9.87 -4.01
N PRO A 22 -1.19 -8.87 -3.44
CA PRO A 22 -1.79 -7.86 -2.56
C PRO A 22 -2.88 -7.02 -3.22
N VAL A 23 -3.73 -6.40 -2.41
CA VAL A 23 -4.79 -5.50 -2.91
C VAL A 23 -4.16 -4.31 -3.66
N ALA A 24 -3.03 -3.81 -3.15
CA ALA A 24 -2.28 -2.72 -3.78
C ALA A 24 -1.83 -3.02 -5.23
N ASP A 25 -1.67 -4.30 -5.58
CA ASP A 25 -1.21 -4.74 -6.90
C ASP A 25 -2.37 -4.99 -7.88
N ILE A 26 -3.61 -4.74 -7.46
CA ILE A 26 -4.77 -4.74 -8.34
C ILE A 26 -4.68 -3.54 -9.28
N ARG A 27 -4.86 -3.81 -10.58
CA ARG A 27 -4.88 -2.78 -11.63
C ARG A 27 -6.24 -2.10 -11.67
N ILE A 28 -6.25 -0.78 -11.59
CA ILE A 28 -7.46 0.06 -11.68
C ILE A 28 -7.23 1.09 -12.80
N GLY A 29 -7.74 0.79 -13.99
CA GLY A 29 -7.41 1.49 -15.23
C GLY A 29 -6.06 1.01 -15.77
N ILE A 30 -5.19 1.93 -16.15
CA ILE A 30 -3.85 1.60 -16.68
C ILE A 30 -2.89 1.19 -15.55
N LEU A 31 -3.00 1.83 -14.39
CA LEU A 31 -2.06 1.68 -13.27
C LEU A 31 -2.63 0.82 -12.14
N THR A 32 -1.75 0.16 -11.39
CA THR A 32 -2.09 -0.45 -10.10
C THR A 32 -2.24 0.60 -9.00
N ILE A 33 -2.87 0.23 -7.89
CA ILE A 33 -2.98 1.12 -6.74
C ILE A 33 -1.58 1.48 -6.21
N ARG A 34 -0.67 0.52 -6.16
CA ARG A 34 0.75 0.72 -5.83
C ARG A 34 1.39 1.74 -6.75
N GLU A 35 1.32 1.55 -8.07
CA GLU A 35 1.94 2.45 -9.05
C GLU A 35 1.41 3.88 -8.91
N LYS A 36 0.11 4.03 -8.58
CA LYS A 36 -0.45 5.35 -8.28
C LYS A 36 0.21 5.93 -7.03
N TRP A 37 0.30 5.19 -5.92
CA TRP A 37 0.94 5.66 -4.70
C TRP A 37 2.39 6.07 -4.92
N GLU A 38 3.16 5.25 -5.63
CA GLU A 38 4.57 5.53 -5.92
C GLU A 38 4.74 6.79 -6.77
N LYS A 39 3.84 7.05 -7.73
CA LYS A 39 3.82 8.30 -8.50
C LYS A 39 3.48 9.52 -7.66
N PHE A 40 2.52 9.40 -6.73
CA PHE A 40 2.10 10.52 -5.88
C PHE A 40 3.12 10.84 -4.79
N LEU A 41 3.80 9.83 -4.24
CA LEU A 41 4.79 9.97 -3.16
C LEU A 41 6.22 10.14 -3.67
N ASN A 42 6.46 9.85 -4.96
CA ASN A 42 7.79 9.80 -5.57
C ASN A 42 8.77 8.91 -4.78
N ALA A 43 8.27 7.78 -4.27
CA ALA A 43 8.99 6.84 -3.43
C ALA A 43 8.49 5.42 -3.68
N LYS A 44 9.37 4.42 -3.54
CA LYS A 44 8.98 3.02 -3.58
C LYS A 44 8.20 2.63 -2.33
N THR A 45 7.28 1.68 -2.49
CA THR A 45 6.46 1.18 -1.39
C THR A 45 6.67 -0.32 -1.22
N SER A 46 6.64 -0.80 0.03
CA SER A 46 6.54 -2.23 0.33
C SER A 46 5.13 -2.58 0.76
N THR A 47 4.81 -3.88 0.88
CA THR A 47 3.45 -4.29 1.26
C THR A 47 3.41 -5.31 2.36
N LEU A 48 2.58 -5.01 3.35
CA LEU A 48 2.22 -5.91 4.42
C LEU A 48 0.96 -6.69 3.99
N THR A 49 1.14 -7.98 3.73
CA THR A 49 0.12 -8.92 3.24
C THR A 49 0.18 -10.22 4.05
N GLU A 50 -0.76 -11.13 3.79
CA GLU A 50 -0.79 -12.49 4.34
C GLU A 50 0.55 -13.24 4.24
N ASP A 51 0.83 -14.08 5.23
CA ASP A 51 2.11 -14.79 5.39
C ASP A 51 2.53 -15.58 4.15
N TYR A 52 1.57 -16.22 3.48
CA TYR A 52 1.84 -17.00 2.28
C TYR A 52 2.28 -16.13 1.08
N LEU A 53 1.94 -14.85 1.07
CA LEU A 53 2.37 -13.87 0.06
C LEU A 53 3.64 -13.11 0.50
N SER A 54 3.93 -13.04 1.80
CA SER A 54 5.07 -12.30 2.35
C SER A 54 6.43 -12.73 1.77
N ASN A 55 6.58 -14.00 1.37
CA ASN A 55 7.78 -14.47 0.68
C ASN A 55 8.00 -13.79 -0.68
N LYS A 56 6.92 -13.53 -1.42
CA LYS A 56 6.97 -12.88 -2.75
C LYS A 56 6.94 -11.36 -2.65
N TYR A 57 6.29 -10.82 -1.62
CA TYR A 57 6.12 -9.40 -1.39
C TYR A 57 6.73 -9.02 -0.03
N PRO A 58 8.08 -8.96 0.07
CA PRO A 58 8.74 -8.69 1.34
C PRO A 58 8.46 -7.27 1.84
N VAL A 59 8.24 -7.14 3.14
CA VAL A 59 8.10 -5.85 3.81
C VAL A 59 9.49 -5.30 4.10
N THR A 60 9.77 -4.09 3.63
CA THR A 60 10.95 -3.34 4.04
C THR A 60 10.54 -2.42 5.19
N LYS A 61 11.21 -2.55 6.34
CA LYS A 61 11.00 -1.67 7.51
C LYS A 61 12.20 -0.74 7.66
N SER A 62 11.94 0.51 8.00
CA SER A 62 12.95 1.54 8.33
C SER A 62 12.63 2.15 9.70
N ASP A 63 13.43 3.11 10.17
CA ASP A 63 13.25 3.76 11.48
C ASP A 63 11.91 4.51 11.57
N GLN A 64 11.42 5.02 10.44
CA GLN A 64 10.12 5.70 10.34
C GLN A 64 9.30 5.13 9.17
N ASN A 65 8.19 4.49 9.51
CA ASN A 65 7.27 3.87 8.55
C ASN A 65 5.90 4.51 8.63
N ILE A 66 5.35 4.88 7.47
CA ILE A 66 3.96 5.30 7.35
C ILE A 66 3.17 4.11 6.77
N LEU A 67 2.17 3.66 7.52
CA LEU A 67 1.26 2.60 7.12
C LEU A 67 0.08 3.21 6.37
N ILE A 68 -0.15 2.76 5.15
CA ILE A 68 -1.22 3.25 4.27
C ILE A 68 -2.08 2.06 3.86
N ASN A 69 -3.40 2.24 3.87
CA ASN A 69 -4.31 1.19 3.42
C ASN A 69 -4.14 0.96 1.89
N GLY A 70 -3.68 -0.24 1.51
CA GLY A 70 -3.40 -0.63 0.12
C GLY A 70 -4.64 -0.76 -0.76
N SER A 71 -5.84 -0.77 -0.18
CA SER A 71 -7.11 -0.76 -0.93
C SER A 71 -7.54 0.64 -1.37
N VAL A 72 -6.94 1.70 -0.82
CA VAL A 72 -7.32 3.08 -1.10
C VAL A 72 -6.53 3.62 -2.29
N CYS A 73 -7.23 4.19 -3.27
CA CYS A 73 -6.57 4.95 -4.34
C CYS A 73 -6.09 6.31 -3.82
N PRO A 74 -4.85 6.73 -4.12
CA PRO A 74 -4.33 8.02 -3.68
C PRO A 74 -5.11 9.17 -4.33
N ASN A 75 -5.28 10.24 -3.57
CA ASN A 75 -5.77 11.52 -4.06
C ASN A 75 -4.95 12.66 -3.44
N LYS A 76 -4.97 13.84 -4.06
CA LYS A 76 -4.15 14.98 -3.62
C LYS A 76 -4.39 15.34 -2.14
N LYS A 77 -5.65 15.32 -1.69
CA LYS A 77 -6.02 15.64 -0.30
C LYS A 77 -5.38 14.67 0.70
N ILE A 78 -5.41 13.37 0.43
CA ILE A 78 -4.82 12.33 1.28
C ILE A 78 -3.30 12.49 1.33
N ILE A 79 -2.65 12.79 0.19
CA ILE A 79 -1.20 13.00 0.15
C ILE A 79 -0.80 14.20 1.01
N ASP A 80 -1.55 15.30 0.94
CA ASP A 80 -1.29 16.48 1.75
C ASP A 80 -1.47 16.22 3.25
N LEU A 81 -2.43 15.37 3.62
CA LEU A 81 -2.62 14.92 5.00
C LEU A 81 -1.47 14.03 5.47
N ILE A 82 -1.04 13.07 4.65
CA ILE A 82 0.08 12.18 4.97
C ILE A 82 1.37 12.97 5.19
N LYS A 83 1.64 13.99 4.37
CA LYS A 83 2.82 14.87 4.52
C LYS A 83 2.78 15.71 5.80
N LYS A 84 1.61 15.92 6.39
CA LYS A 84 1.41 16.68 7.63
C LYS A 84 1.36 15.81 8.88
N LEU A 85 1.46 14.48 8.75
CA LEU A 85 1.49 13.57 9.89
C LEU A 85 2.70 13.87 10.77
N LYS A 86 2.48 13.85 12.08
CA LYS A 86 3.53 13.95 13.09
C LYS A 86 3.95 12.55 13.54
N SER A 87 5.12 12.43 14.16
CA SER A 87 5.54 11.17 14.78
C SER A 87 4.48 10.67 15.77
N ASN A 88 4.15 9.38 15.72
CA ASN A 88 3.14 8.71 16.54
C ASN A 88 1.67 9.08 16.25
N GLN A 89 1.35 9.53 15.04
CA GLN A 89 -0.01 9.60 14.48
C GLN A 89 -0.18 8.61 13.34
#